data_AF-A0A960JKM3-F1
#
_entry.id   AF-A0A960JKM3-F1
#
_cell.length_a   1.000
_cell.length_b   1.000
_cell.length_c   1.000
_cell.angle_alpha   90.00
_cell.angle_beta   90.00
_cell.angle_gamma   90.00
#
_symmetry.space_group_name_H-M   'P 1'
#
loop_
_entity.id
_entity.type
_entity.pdbx_description
1 polymer ?
#
loop_
_entity_poly.entity_id
_entity_poly.type
_entity_poly.pdbx_seq_one_letter_code
_entity_poly.pdbx_strand_id
1 'polypeptide(L)'
;MNALIDRAETGRLPTTAVRLGIRARIARRVALLNRGTIEDFSERQRTLLSERAASPITTHTAEANEQHYEVPTGYFTTVLGPRLKYSS
;
A
#
# COMPACT_ATOMS: atom_id res chain seq x y z
N MET A 1 -9.84 -2.37 18.14
CA MET A 1 -9.46 -1.47 17.03
C MET A 1 -8.52 -0.40 17.56
N ASN A 2 -7.60 0.12 16.73
CA ASN A 2 -6.68 1.18 17.14
C ASN A 2 -7.43 2.52 17.09
N ALA A 3 -7.56 3.22 18.22
CA ALA A 3 -8.30 4.48 18.32
C ALA A 3 -7.87 5.56 17.31
N LEU A 4 -6.62 5.53 16.82
CA LEU A 4 -6.16 6.45 15.77
C LEU A 4 -6.69 6.07 14.38
N ILE A 5 -6.87 4.77 14.10
CA ILE A 5 -7.44 4.29 12.84
C ILE A 5 -8.92 4.68 12.80
N ASP A 6 -9.68 4.40 13.87
CA ASP A 6 -11.10 4.74 13.95
C ASP A 6 -11.35 6.24 13.75
N ARG A 7 -10.48 7.08 14.34
CA ARG A 7 -10.56 8.54 14.19
C ARG A 7 -10.19 9.01 12.78
N ALA A 8 -9.32 8.30 12.08
CA ALA A 8 -8.97 8.62 10.69
C ALA A 8 -10.13 8.25 9.76
N GLU A 9 -10.72 7.07 9.94
CA GLU A 9 -11.86 6.58 9.15
C GLU A 9 -13.12 7.43 9.35
N THR A 10 -13.34 7.91 10.57
CA THR A 10 -14.49 8.77 10.89
C THR A 10 -14.26 10.26 10.65
N GLY A 11 -13.13 10.65 10.06
CA GLY A 11 -12.81 12.06 9.78
C GLY A 11 -12.53 12.94 11.01
N ARG A 12 -12.39 12.35 12.20
CA ARG A 12 -12.11 13.04 13.48
C ARG A 12 -10.62 13.37 13.68
N LEU A 13 -9.77 12.96 12.76
CA LEU A 13 -8.36 13.34 12.68
C LEU A 13 -8.18 14.38 11.57
N PRO A 14 -7.56 15.53 11.86
CA PRO A 14 -7.25 16.52 10.82
C PRO A 14 -6.42 15.91 9.70
N THR A 15 -6.72 16.24 8.44
CA THR A 15 -6.00 15.74 7.27
C THR A 15 -4.49 16.00 7.35
N THR A 16 -4.07 17.11 7.97
CA THR A 16 -2.65 17.42 8.22
C THR A 16 -1.99 16.37 9.11
N ALA A 17 -2.65 15.94 10.18
CA ALA A 17 -2.16 14.89 11.07
C ALA A 17 -2.06 13.53 10.36
N VAL A 18 -3.08 13.17 9.55
CA VAL A 18 -3.06 11.95 8.73
C VAL A 18 -1.85 11.98 7.77
N ARG A 19 -1.63 13.10 7.08
CA ARG A 19 -0.47 13.26 6.16
C ARG A 19 0.88 13.17 6.88
N LEU A 20 0.99 13.75 8.08
CA LEU A 20 2.22 13.65 8.89
C LEU A 20 2.49 12.19 9.28
N GLY A 21 1.47 11.46 9.72
CA GLY A 21 1.57 10.04 10.05
C GLY A 21 2.02 9.19 8.86
N ILE A 22 1.43 9.39 7.68
CA ILE A 22 1.80 8.69 6.44
C ILE A 22 3.27 8.95 6.10
N ARG A 23 3.70 10.22 6.10
CA ARG A 23 5.09 10.60 5.79
C ARG A 23 6.08 9.99 6.78
N ALA A 24 5.77 10.01 8.08
CA ALA A 24 6.62 9.40 9.10
C ALA A 24 6.75 7.88 8.91
N ARG A 25 5.66 7.18 8.57
CA ARG A 25 5.69 5.74 8.29
C ARG A 25 6.52 5.42 7.04
N ILE A 26 6.35 6.19 5.97
CA ILE A 26 7.14 6.03 4.73
C ILE A 26 8.62 6.29 5.03
N ALA A 27 8.97 7.38 5.71
CA ALA A 27 10.35 7.70 6.05
C ALA A 27 11.02 6.61 6.90
N ARG A 28 10.31 6.06 7.89
CA ARG A 28 10.81 4.93 8.69
C ARG A 28 11.03 3.67 7.83
N ARG A 29 10.10 3.37 6.91
CA ARG A 29 10.22 2.22 6.02
C ARG A 29 11.41 2.39 5.07
N VAL A 30 11.57 3.56 4.47
CA VAL A 30 12.73 3.88 3.60
C VAL A 30 14.03 3.77 4.40
N ALA A 31 14.09 4.38 5.58
CA ALA A 31 15.27 4.30 6.43
C ALA A 31 15.61 2.85 6.82
N LEU A 32 14.61 1.99 7.07
CA LEU A 32 14.80 0.56 7.34
C LEU A 32 15.32 -0.19 6.11
N LEU A 33 14.74 0.05 4.94
CA LEU A 33 15.13 -0.62 3.69
C LEU A 33 16.54 -0.22 3.23
N ASN A 34 16.98 0.99 3.55
CA ASN A 34 18.29 1.52 3.17
C ASN A 34 19.39 1.28 4.23
N ARG A 35 19.13 0.50 5.30
CA ARG A 35 20.16 0.21 6.30
C ARG A 35 21.19 -0.78 5.78
N GLY A 36 22.43 -0.64 6.24
CA GLY A 36 23.50 -1.59 5.96
C GLY A 36 24.30 -1.20 4.71
N THR A 37 25.13 -2.13 4.26
CA THR A 37 26.01 -1.94 3.09
C THR A 37 25.30 -2.30 1.78
N ILE A 38 26.01 -2.15 0.67
CA ILE A 38 25.54 -2.56 -0.65
C ILE A 38 25.36 -4.08 -0.68
N GLU A 39 26.25 -4.82 -0.03
CA GLU A 39 26.20 -6.29 0.08
C GLU A 39 24.94 -6.75 0.83
N ASP A 40 24.62 -6.10 1.96
CA ASP A 40 23.38 -6.37 2.72
C ASP A 40 22.14 -6.16 1.85
N PHE A 41 22.14 -5.10 1.03
CA PHE A 41 21.05 -4.83 0.10
C PHE A 41 20.94 -5.92 -0.97
N SER A 42 22.05 -6.31 -1.59
CA SER A 42 22.09 -7.37 -2.59
C SER A 42 21.64 -8.71 -2.03
N GLU A 43 21.99 -9.03 -0.78
CA GLU A 43 21.53 -10.25 -0.10
C GLU A 43 20.01 -10.24 0.12
N ARG A 44 19.47 -9.17 0.71
CA ARG A 44 18.01 -9.02 0.90
C ARG A 44 17.23 -9.14 -0.41
N GLN A 45 17.77 -8.57 -1.50
CA GLN A 45 17.15 -8.68 -2.81
C GLN A 45 17.16 -10.12 -3.33
N ARG A 46 18.28 -10.84 -3.19
CA ARG A 46 18.39 -12.26 -3.59
C ARG A 46 17.40 -13.13 -2.82
N THR A 47 17.31 -12.96 -1.50
CA THR A 47 16.36 -13.68 -0.64
C THR A 47 14.91 -13.43 -1.08
N LEU A 48 14.54 -12.16 -1.29
CA LEU A 48 13.19 -11.81 -1.75
C LEU A 48 12.83 -12.42 -3.11
N LEU A 49 13.80 -12.47 -4.04
CA LEU A 49 13.59 -13.10 -5.35
C LEU A 49 13.41 -14.61 -5.23
N SER A 50 14.22 -15.29 -4.41
CA SER A 50 14.06 -16.73 -4.17
C SER A 50 12.72 -17.06 -3.52
N GLU A 51 12.28 -16.27 -2.54
CA GLU A 51 10.98 -16.43 -1.88
C GLU A 51 9.83 -16.27 -2.89
N ARG A 52 9.89 -15.25 -3.75
CA ARG A 52 8.88 -15.02 -4.77
C ARG A 52 8.85 -16.09 -5.84
N ALA A 53 10.01 -16.56 -6.28
CA ALA A 53 10.10 -17.63 -7.27
C ALA A 53 9.52 -18.96 -6.76
N ALA A 54 9.61 -19.21 -5.46
CA ALA A 54 9.01 -20.38 -4.81
C ALA A 54 7.53 -20.20 -4.43
N SER A 55 6.99 -18.98 -4.52
CA SER A 55 5.62 -18.67 -4.10
C SER A 55 4.61 -18.92 -5.21
N PRO A 56 3.32 -19.15 -4.88
CA PRO A 56 2.24 -19.17 -5.86
C PRO A 56 2.18 -17.87 -6.67
N ILE A 57 1.75 -17.96 -7.93
CA ILE A 57 1.59 -16.80 -8.82
C ILE A 57 0.60 -15.79 -8.23
N THR A 58 -0.48 -16.27 -7.61
CA THR A 58 -1.47 -15.43 -6.92
C THR A 58 -1.99 -16.13 -5.67
N THR A 59 -2.34 -15.33 -4.67
CA THR A 59 -3.05 -15.72 -3.46
C THR A 59 -4.18 -14.72 -3.21
N HIS A 60 -5.23 -15.10 -2.47
CA HIS A 60 -6.33 -14.19 -2.07
C HIS A 60 -7.05 -13.46 -3.22
N THR A 61 -7.22 -14.11 -4.37
CA THR A 61 -7.77 -13.49 -5.59
C THR A 61 -9.22 -13.01 -5.40
N ALA A 62 -10.07 -13.80 -4.76
CA ALA A 62 -11.46 -13.44 -4.50
C ALA A 62 -11.56 -12.22 -3.57
N GLU A 63 -10.79 -12.21 -2.47
CA GLU A 63 -10.76 -11.11 -1.50
C GLU A 63 -10.23 -9.82 -2.13
N ALA A 64 -9.23 -9.90 -3.01
CA ALA A 64 -8.72 -8.75 -3.75
C ALA A 64 -9.78 -8.17 -4.70
N ASN A 65 -10.58 -9.02 -5.35
CA ASN A 65 -11.70 -8.57 -6.18
C ASN A 65 -12.75 -7.84 -5.36
N GLU A 66 -13.22 -8.46 -4.28
CA GLU A 66 -14.25 -7.88 -3.40
C GLU A 66 -13.79 -6.54 -2.80
N GLN A 67 -12.55 -6.45 -2.32
CA GLN A 67 -12.04 -5.26 -1.63
C GLN A 67 -11.64 -4.13 -2.58
N HIS A 68 -11.31 -4.41 -3.85
CA HIS A 68 -10.66 -3.42 -4.73
C HIS A 68 -11.27 -3.29 -6.13
N TYR A 69 -11.77 -4.36 -6.74
CA TYR A 69 -12.22 -4.35 -8.13
C TYR A 69 -13.74 -4.32 -8.29
N GLU A 70 -14.50 -4.91 -7.36
CA GLU A 70 -15.96 -5.03 -7.42
C GLU A 70 -16.68 -3.80 -6.82
N VAL A 71 -16.17 -2.61 -7.13
CA VAL A 71 -16.77 -1.33 -6.73
C VAL A 71 -17.78 -0.86 -7.78
N PRO A 72 -18.92 -0.24 -7.42
CA PRO A 72 -19.90 0.21 -8.40
C PRO A 72 -19.32 1.13 -9.47
N THR A 73 -19.65 0.87 -10.74
CA THR A 73 -19.14 1.63 -11.90
C THR A 73 -19.32 3.14 -11.76
N GLY A 74 -20.46 3.58 -11.20
CA GLY A 74 -20.76 4.99 -10.98
C GLY A 74 -19.74 5.72 -10.09
N TYR A 75 -19.06 5.01 -9.19
CA TYR A 75 -17.98 5.56 -8.38
C TYR A 75 -16.79 5.93 -9.27
N PHE A 76 -16.33 4.99 -10.11
CA PHE A 76 -15.18 5.22 -10.99
C PHE A 76 -15.42 6.33 -12.00
N THR A 77 -16.62 6.43 -12.57
CA THR A 77 -16.97 7.52 -13.49
C THR A 77 -17.01 8.89 -12.80
N THR A 78 -17.14 8.92 -11.47
CA THR A 78 -17.16 10.15 -10.68
C THR A 78 -15.76 10.61 -10.26
N VAL A 79 -14.88 9.67 -9.89
CA VAL A 79 -13.57 9.99 -9.29
C VAL A 79 -12.38 9.91 -10.26
N LEU A 80 -12.53 9.21 -11.39
CA LEU A 80 -11.47 9.06 -12.39
C LEU A 80 -11.67 9.98 -13.60
N GLY A 81 -10.60 10.17 -14.37
CA GLY A 81 -10.66 10.94 -15.62
C GLY A 81 -11.39 10.21 -16.76
N PRO A 82 -11.49 10.82 -17.95
CA PRO A 82 -12.33 10.34 -19.06
C PRO A 82 -12.05 8.90 -19.56
N ARG A 83 -10.84 8.39 -19.31
CA ARG A 83 -10.42 7.03 -19.69
C ARG A 83 -10.53 6.02 -18.55
N LEU A 84 -11.04 6.42 -17.39
CA LEU A 84 -11.14 5.60 -16.18
C LEU A 84 -9.80 4.95 -15.76
N LYS A 85 -8.67 5.60 -16.06
CA LYS A 85 -7.33 5.12 -15.68
C LYS A 85 -7.08 5.47 -14.21
N TYR A 86 -6.86 4.46 -13.38
CA TYR A 86 -6.50 4.60 -11.96
C TYR A 86 -5.03 4.29 -11.68
N SER A 87 -4.18 4.39 -12.70
CA SER A 87 -2.72 4.30 -12.60
C SER A 87 -2.08 5.59 -13.12
N SER A 88 -0.89 5.93 -12.61
CA SER A 88 -0.03 7.01 -13.15
C SER A 88 0.51 6.65 -14.53
#